data_AF-A0A8H4QK44-F1
#
_entry.id   AF-A0A8H4QK44-F1
#
_cell.length_a   1.000
_cell.length_b   1.000
_cell.length_c   1.000
_cell.angle_alpha   90.00
_cell.angle_beta   90.00
_cell.angle_gamma   90.00
#
_symmetry.space_group_name_H-M   'P 1'
#
loop_
_entity.id
_entity.type
_entity.pdbx_description
1 polymer ?
#
loop_
_entity_poly.entity_id
_entity_poly.type
_entity_poly.pdbx_seq_one_letter_code
_entity_poly.pdbx_strand_id
1 'polypeptide(L)'
;MPMTAPQFHGCAVLNTYDPGRRRIYELIVRQEPKQARMCGVGGKADRRPIDPPPIVQLRVIDPALQQGSSGSRHRRTSGSVSSPPGSPRGHHDDAMAVDAGNCTQNYLQNPYYFMFASLARPDDDNELHWLKDGRTRCTTGSVVSSLYHLKDPQHNNEDAGFFVFPDLSVRTEGSYRLKLSLFEVVK
;
A
#
# COMPACT_ATOMS: atom_id res chain seq x y z
N MET A 1 -12.94 0.80 -38.50
CA MET A 1 -13.05 1.69 -37.33
C MET A 1 -11.87 1.38 -36.42
N PRO A 2 -11.11 2.36 -35.89
CA PRO A 2 -9.94 2.05 -35.08
C PRO A 2 -10.39 1.34 -33.80
N MET A 3 -9.89 0.13 -33.57
CA MET A 3 -10.16 -0.64 -32.35
C MET A 3 -9.51 0.10 -31.19
N THR A 4 -10.31 0.62 -30.26
CA THR A 4 -9.84 1.46 -29.16
C THR A 4 -9.24 0.56 -28.08
N ALA A 5 -7.93 0.65 -27.84
CA ALA A 5 -7.31 -0.06 -26.73
C ALA A 5 -7.94 0.38 -25.38
N PRO A 6 -8.02 -0.51 -24.37
CA PRO A 6 -8.37 -0.12 -23.02
C PRO A 6 -7.52 1.04 -22.50
N GLN A 7 -8.16 2.11 -22.03
CA GLN A 7 -7.50 3.29 -21.47
C GLN A 7 -7.78 3.41 -19.97
N PHE A 8 -6.75 3.70 -19.19
CA PHE A 8 -6.84 3.88 -17.75
C PHE A 8 -6.74 5.35 -17.38
N HIS A 9 -7.66 5.81 -16.54
CA HIS A 9 -7.67 7.18 -16.00
C HIS A 9 -7.10 7.21 -14.57
N GLY A 10 -6.23 6.27 -14.25
CA GLY A 10 -5.61 6.10 -12.93
C GLY A 10 -6.30 5.08 -12.03
N CYS A 11 -5.84 5.04 -10.79
CA CYS A 11 -6.31 4.16 -9.73
C CYS A 11 -7.24 4.88 -8.75
N ALA A 12 -8.33 4.24 -8.35
CA ALA A 12 -9.15 4.63 -7.22
C ALA A 12 -8.70 3.82 -5.98
N VAL A 13 -7.96 4.47 -5.09
CA VAL A 13 -7.63 3.96 -3.75
C VAL A 13 -8.40 4.78 -2.71
N LEU A 14 -8.99 4.10 -1.73
CA LEU A 14 -9.62 4.76 -0.60
C LEU A 14 -8.80 4.47 0.65
N ASN A 15 -8.36 5.53 1.32
CA ASN A 15 -7.81 5.40 2.66
C ASN A 15 -8.92 4.86 3.57
N THR A 16 -8.61 3.80 4.31
CA THR A 16 -9.59 3.12 5.15
C THR A 16 -9.24 3.33 6.62
N TYR A 17 -10.28 3.42 7.45
CA TYR A 17 -10.16 3.51 8.89
C TYR A 17 -10.84 2.30 9.50
N ASP A 18 -10.10 1.53 10.32
CA ASP A 18 -10.68 0.48 11.15
C ASP A 18 -10.97 1.07 12.54
N PRO A 19 -12.24 1.34 12.90
CA PRO A 19 -12.59 1.87 14.21
C PRO A 19 -12.33 0.87 15.34
N GLY A 20 -12.36 -0.44 15.07
CA GLY A 20 -12.12 -1.49 16.07
C GLY A 20 -10.66 -1.56 16.50
N ARG A 21 -9.74 -1.35 15.56
CA ARG A 21 -8.29 -1.35 15.82
C ARG A 21 -7.65 0.04 15.87
N ARG A 22 -8.45 1.09 15.64
CA ARG A 22 -8.03 2.49 15.53
C ARG A 22 -6.88 2.73 14.53
N ARG A 23 -6.75 1.86 13.53
CA ARG A 23 -5.69 1.97 12.51
C ARG A 23 -6.18 2.78 11.33
N ILE A 24 -5.29 3.62 10.81
CA ILE A 24 -5.49 4.34 9.55
C ILE A 24 -4.62 3.66 8.49
N TYR A 25 -5.23 3.29 7.37
CA TYR A 25 -4.55 2.69 6.25
C TYR A 25 -4.42 3.71 5.13
N GLU A 26 -3.17 3.98 4.75
CA GLU A 26 -2.83 4.83 3.62
C GLU A 26 -2.35 3.93 2.47
N LEU A 27 -2.96 4.13 1.30
CA LEU A 27 -2.64 3.40 0.07
C LEU A 27 -2.02 4.36 -0.93
N ILE A 28 -0.78 4.08 -1.32
CA ILE A 28 -0.01 4.95 -2.21
C ILE A 28 0.25 4.20 -3.51
N VAL A 29 -0.26 4.71 -4.62
CA VAL A 29 -0.01 4.13 -5.94
C VAL A 29 1.42 4.49 -6.36
N ARG A 30 2.30 3.48 -6.40
CA ARG A 30 3.71 3.64 -6.76
C ARG A 30 3.97 3.43 -8.25
N GLN A 31 3.06 2.72 -8.91
CA GLN A 31 3.07 2.56 -10.37
C GLN A 31 1.62 2.52 -10.88
N GLU A 32 1.26 3.51 -11.69
CA GLU A 32 -0.04 3.62 -12.33
C GLU A 32 -0.13 2.69 -13.57
N PRO A 33 -1.28 2.04 -13.81
CA PRO A 33 -1.55 1.39 -15.09
C PRO A 33 -1.68 2.44 -16.19
N LYS A 34 -1.01 2.22 -17.33
CA LYS A 34 -1.04 3.17 -18.46
C LYS A 34 -1.86 2.65 -19.62
N GLN A 35 -1.63 1.40 -20.00
CA GLN A 35 -2.26 0.81 -21.17
C GLN A 35 -2.51 -0.68 -20.97
N ALA A 36 -3.50 -1.20 -21.68
CA ALA A 36 -3.66 -2.64 -21.84
C ALA A 36 -4.17 -2.95 -23.25
N ARG A 37 -4.02 -4.22 -23.64
CA ARG A 37 -4.71 -4.76 -24.81
C ARG A 37 -5.87 -5.61 -24.32
N MET A 38 -7.04 -5.43 -24.93
CA MET A 38 -8.17 -6.31 -24.64
C MET A 38 -7.79 -7.76 -25.02
N CYS A 39 -8.09 -8.71 -24.13
CA CYS A 39 -7.79 -10.12 -24.36
C CYS A 39 -8.86 -10.81 -25.22
N GLY A 40 -10.06 -10.24 -25.30
CA GLY A 40 -11.23 -10.88 -25.88
C GLY A 40 -11.86 -11.94 -24.96
N VAL A 41 -12.83 -12.67 -25.49
CA VAL A 41 -13.58 -13.72 -24.79
C VAL A 41 -13.38 -15.05 -25.53
N GLY A 42 -13.02 -16.11 -24.80
CA GLY A 42 -12.83 -17.47 -25.36
C GLY A 42 -11.51 -18.14 -24.97
N GLY A 43 -11.41 -19.46 -25.18
CA GLY A 43 -10.25 -20.27 -24.75
C GLY A 43 -8.95 -20.04 -25.52
N LYS A 44 -8.98 -19.29 -26.64
CA LYS A 44 -7.81 -18.91 -27.44
C LYS A 44 -7.50 -17.40 -27.38
N ALA A 45 -8.04 -16.71 -26.38
CA ALA A 45 -7.80 -15.29 -26.16
C ALA A 45 -6.31 -14.99 -25.92
N ASP A 46 -5.76 -14.00 -26.64
CA ASP A 46 -4.39 -13.50 -26.45
C ASP A 46 -4.36 -12.65 -25.17
N ARG A 47 -3.95 -13.26 -24.05
CA ARG A 47 -3.90 -12.58 -22.75
C ARG A 47 -2.68 -11.66 -22.69
N ARG A 48 -2.92 -10.38 -22.46
CA ARG A 48 -1.86 -9.39 -22.21
C ARG A 48 -2.14 -8.65 -20.91
N PRO A 49 -1.25 -8.76 -19.91
CA PRO A 49 -1.36 -7.97 -18.70
C PRO A 49 -1.36 -6.48 -19.00
N ILE A 50 -1.93 -5.71 -18.07
CA ILE A 50 -1.83 -4.25 -18.03
C ILE A 50 -0.35 -3.89 -17.88
N ASP A 51 0.10 -2.93 -18.69
CA ASP A 51 1.47 -2.45 -18.72
C ASP A 51 1.51 -0.91 -18.50
N PRO A 52 2.34 -0.42 -17.56
CA PRO A 52 3.09 -1.17 -16.57
C PRO A 52 2.16 -1.74 -15.47
N PRO A 53 2.57 -2.80 -14.72
CA PRO A 53 1.70 -3.45 -13.74
C PRO A 53 1.38 -2.50 -12.56
N PRO A 54 0.14 -2.47 -12.06
CA PRO A 54 -0.18 -1.68 -10.87
C PRO A 54 0.64 -2.10 -9.65
N ILE A 55 1.23 -1.13 -8.96
CA ILE A 55 1.95 -1.33 -7.70
C ILE A 55 1.41 -0.35 -6.67
N VAL A 56 1.02 -0.86 -5.51
CA VAL A 56 0.47 -0.08 -4.40
C VAL A 56 1.27 -0.34 -3.15
N GLN A 57 1.76 0.71 -2.51
CA GLN A 57 2.37 0.64 -1.19
C GLN A 57 1.29 0.77 -0.11
N LEU A 58 1.39 -0.07 0.91
CA LEU A 58 0.60 0.02 2.13
C LEU A 58 1.39 0.73 3.22
N ARG A 59 0.77 1.72 3.86
CA ARG A 59 1.25 2.28 5.12
C ARG A 59 0.15 2.15 6.17
N VAL A 60 0.50 1.55 7.31
CA VAL A 60 -0.39 1.40 8.46
C VAL A 60 0.03 2.38 9.53
N ILE A 61 -0.88 3.28 9.90
CA ILE A 61 -0.66 4.31 10.90
C ILE A 61 -1.44 3.92 12.15
N ASP A 62 -0.72 3.62 13.22
CA ASP A 62 -1.29 3.41 14.55
C ASP A 62 -1.14 4.70 15.39
N PRO A 63 -2.24 5.43 15.65
CA PRO A 63 -2.18 6.65 16.46
C PRO A 63 -1.83 6.38 17.93
N ALA A 64 -1.98 5.15 18.44
CA ALA A 64 -1.63 4.82 19.81
C ALA A 64 -0.11 4.76 20.03
N LEU A 65 0.66 4.35 19.02
CA LEU A 65 2.13 4.28 19.09
C LEU A 65 2.79 5.66 18.99
N GLN A 66 2.12 6.66 18.41
CA GLN A 66 2.67 8.01 18.25
C GLN A 66 2.58 8.89 19.51
N GLN A 67 1.83 8.48 20.54
CA GLN A 67 1.68 9.29 21.76
C GLN A 67 2.86 9.17 22.75
N GLY A 68 3.81 8.25 22.51
CA GLY A 68 4.95 8.00 23.40
C GLY A 68 6.17 8.90 23.22
N SER A 69 6.29 9.62 22.09
CA SER A 69 7.53 10.33 21.70
C SER A 69 7.48 11.85 21.89
N SER A 70 6.40 12.42 22.44
CA SER A 70 6.24 13.88 22.66
C SER A 70 6.27 14.30 24.13
N GLY A 71 7.02 13.59 24.98
CA GLY A 71 7.01 13.74 26.42
C GLY A 71 8.30 14.21 27.10
N SER A 72 9.21 14.92 26.44
CA SER A 72 10.33 15.58 27.17
C SER A 72 9.84 16.88 27.80
N ARG A 73 9.24 16.74 28.99
CA ARG A 73 8.82 17.86 29.83
C ARG A 73 10.03 18.69 30.28
N HIS A 74 9.90 20.01 30.13
CA HIS A 74 10.69 21.04 30.79
C HIS A 74 11.11 20.68 32.23
N ARG A 75 12.42 20.73 32.50
CA ARG A 75 12.92 21.09 33.84
C ARG A 75 13.77 22.36 33.73
N ARG A 76 13.13 23.50 33.96
CA ARG A 76 13.80 24.74 34.35
C ARG A 76 14.39 24.52 35.76
N THR A 77 15.69 24.67 35.92
CA THR A 77 16.28 25.09 37.20
C THR A 77 17.49 25.97 36.92
N SER A 78 17.34 27.24 37.27
CA SER A 78 18.39 28.24 37.47
C SER A 78 19.41 27.79 38.52
N GLY A 79 20.71 27.99 38.27
CA GLY A 79 21.74 27.82 39.29
C GLY A 79 23.17 27.92 38.73
N SER A 80 23.82 29.05 39.00
CA SER A 80 25.24 29.35 38.77
C SER A 80 26.14 28.67 39.80
N VAL A 81 27.24 27.99 39.42
CA VAL A 81 28.56 28.01 40.10
C VAL A 81 29.65 27.22 39.33
N SER A 82 30.90 27.57 39.65
CA SER A 82 32.23 27.33 39.06
C SER A 82 32.85 25.90 39.13
N SER A 83 33.84 25.67 38.25
CA SER A 83 34.82 24.55 38.02
C SER A 83 35.54 23.97 39.29
N PRO A 84 36.38 22.87 39.29
CA PRO A 84 37.28 22.30 38.24
C PRO A 84 37.39 20.72 38.22
N PRO A 85 38.43 20.04 37.60
CA PRO A 85 38.27 18.71 36.98
C PRO A 85 38.72 17.51 37.84
N GLY A 86 38.15 16.34 37.56
CA GLY A 86 38.60 15.06 38.10
C GLY A 86 38.02 13.84 37.36
N SER A 87 38.88 13.07 36.70
CA SER A 87 38.63 11.66 36.34
C SER A 87 38.54 10.83 37.64
N PRO A 88 37.82 9.67 37.75
CA PRO A 88 37.97 8.52 36.82
C PRO A 88 36.72 7.61 36.63
N ARG A 89 36.80 6.74 35.60
CA ARG A 89 36.22 5.38 35.50
C ARG A 89 34.72 5.17 35.79
N GLY A 90 34.01 4.64 34.79
CA GLY A 90 32.84 3.79 35.04
C GLY A 90 31.85 3.77 33.89
N HIS A 91 31.71 2.58 33.29
CA HIS A 91 30.53 2.03 32.63
C HIS A 91 29.89 2.83 31.48
N HIS A 92 30.06 2.30 30.28
CA HIS A 92 29.21 2.57 29.13
C HIS A 92 27.75 2.30 29.54
N ASP A 93 27.02 3.36 29.84
CA ASP A 93 25.58 3.36 29.80
C ASP A 93 25.18 3.25 28.32
N ASP A 94 25.18 2.02 27.80
CA ASP A 94 24.51 1.72 26.54
C ASP A 94 23.01 1.90 26.78
N ALA A 95 22.58 3.15 26.68
CA ALA A 95 21.18 3.51 26.56
C ALA A 95 20.62 2.74 25.36
N MET A 96 19.93 1.64 25.63
CA MET A 96 19.12 0.95 24.65
C MET A 96 18.10 1.96 24.11
N ALA A 97 18.46 2.56 22.97
CA ALA A 97 17.53 3.23 22.10
C ALA A 97 16.49 2.18 21.73
N VAL A 98 15.33 2.24 22.39
CA VAL A 98 14.21 1.37 22.09
C VAL A 98 13.79 1.71 20.67
N ASP A 99 14.07 0.77 19.78
CA ASP A 99 13.88 0.81 18.33
C ASP A 99 12.44 1.19 17.98
N ALA A 100 12.20 2.49 17.83
CA ALA A 100 10.93 3.04 17.35
C ALA A 100 10.64 2.64 15.89
N GLY A 101 11.63 2.11 15.16
CA GLY A 101 11.46 1.57 13.81
C GLY A 101 10.75 0.22 13.78
N ASN A 102 10.88 -0.59 14.85
CA ASN A 102 10.31 -1.95 14.87
C ASN A 102 8.79 -1.98 15.03
N CYS A 103 8.21 -1.08 15.84
CA CYS A 103 6.79 -1.16 16.18
C CYS A 103 5.88 -0.73 15.03
N THR A 104 6.31 0.23 14.20
CA THR A 104 5.59 0.66 13.01
C THR A 104 5.67 -0.32 11.85
N GLN A 105 6.60 -1.29 11.87
CA GLN A 105 6.76 -2.29 10.80
C GLN A 105 6.10 -3.64 11.12
N ASN A 106 5.45 -3.78 12.29
CA ASN A 106 4.78 -5.02 12.68
C ASN A 106 3.67 -5.44 11.69
N TYR A 107 3.07 -4.48 10.97
CA TYR A 107 2.07 -4.78 9.94
C TYR A 107 2.64 -5.53 8.74
N LEU A 108 3.94 -5.43 8.47
CA LEU A 108 4.58 -6.21 7.41
C LEU A 108 4.35 -7.69 7.71
N GLN A 109 4.74 -8.17 8.89
CA GLN A 109 4.62 -9.59 9.24
C GLN A 109 3.19 -10.14 9.26
N ASN A 110 2.15 -9.31 9.10
CA ASN A 110 0.75 -9.72 9.04
C ASN A 110 0.41 -10.38 7.68
N PRO A 111 0.19 -11.72 7.63
CA PRO A 111 -0.12 -12.42 6.40
C PRO A 111 -1.58 -12.26 5.96
N TYR A 112 -2.40 -11.56 6.73
CA TYR A 112 -3.85 -11.47 6.50
C TYR A 112 -4.25 -10.30 5.61
N TYR A 113 -3.30 -9.44 5.22
CA TYR A 113 -3.57 -8.36 4.26
C TYR A 113 -3.52 -8.86 2.82
N PHE A 114 -4.57 -8.56 2.07
CA PHE A 114 -4.61 -8.75 0.64
C PHE A 114 -5.35 -7.59 -0.02
N MET A 115 -5.05 -7.36 -1.29
CA MET A 115 -5.68 -6.32 -2.10
C MET A 115 -6.37 -6.94 -3.30
N PHE A 116 -7.60 -6.49 -3.56
CA PHE A 116 -8.38 -6.88 -4.73
C PHE A 116 -8.45 -5.72 -5.74
N ALA A 117 -8.19 -6.04 -7.01
CA ALA A 117 -8.28 -5.12 -8.13
C ALA A 117 -9.54 -5.40 -8.95
N SER A 118 -10.32 -4.36 -9.20
CA SER A 118 -11.50 -4.41 -10.07
C SER A 118 -11.52 -3.23 -11.04
N LEU A 119 -12.19 -3.40 -12.18
CA LEU A 119 -12.42 -2.27 -13.09
C LEU A 119 -13.57 -1.43 -12.56
N ALA A 120 -13.44 -0.13 -12.70
CA ALA A 120 -14.48 0.83 -12.41
C ALA A 120 -14.70 1.75 -13.62
N ARG A 121 -15.88 2.36 -13.69
CA ARG A 121 -16.17 3.40 -14.68
C ARG A 121 -15.29 4.63 -14.43
N PRO A 122 -14.88 5.35 -15.49
CA PRO A 122 -14.05 6.54 -15.35
C PRO A 122 -14.79 7.69 -14.67
N ASP A 123 -16.11 7.79 -14.81
CA ASP A 123 -16.86 8.97 -14.34
C ASP A 123 -17.28 8.89 -12.86
N ASP A 124 -17.72 7.72 -12.40
CA ASP A 124 -18.44 7.57 -11.12
C ASP A 124 -17.91 6.46 -10.21
N ASP A 125 -16.77 5.85 -10.55
CA ASP A 125 -16.13 4.75 -9.80
C ASP A 125 -17.01 3.51 -9.59
N ASN A 126 -18.13 3.37 -10.34
CA ASN A 126 -18.96 2.18 -10.25
C ASN A 126 -18.22 0.95 -10.77
N GLU A 127 -18.17 -0.10 -9.95
CA GLU A 127 -17.44 -1.33 -10.25
C GLU A 127 -18.08 -2.13 -11.40
N LEU A 128 -17.25 -2.58 -12.32
CA LEU A 128 -17.59 -3.36 -13.49
C LEU A 128 -17.11 -4.80 -13.30
N HIS A 129 -17.96 -5.62 -12.68
CA HIS A 129 -17.64 -7.02 -12.38
C HIS A 129 -17.83 -7.96 -13.56
N TRP A 130 -18.90 -7.76 -14.33
CA TRP A 130 -19.35 -8.66 -15.38
C TRP A 130 -19.48 -7.92 -16.71
N LEU A 131 -19.17 -8.62 -17.81
CA LEU A 131 -19.49 -8.17 -19.15
C LEU A 131 -21.01 -8.14 -19.35
N LYS A 132 -21.45 -7.57 -20.48
CA LYS A 132 -22.87 -7.46 -20.84
C LYS A 132 -23.61 -8.80 -20.91
N ASP A 133 -22.88 -9.92 -20.99
CA ASP A 133 -23.45 -11.28 -20.98
C ASP A 133 -23.87 -11.77 -19.57
N GLY A 134 -23.50 -11.03 -18.51
CA GLY A 134 -23.80 -11.37 -17.12
C GLY A 134 -23.10 -12.64 -16.59
N ARG A 135 -22.18 -13.24 -17.37
CA ARG A 135 -21.54 -14.52 -17.03
C ARG A 135 -20.02 -14.44 -17.05
N THR A 136 -19.47 -13.54 -17.85
CA THR A 136 -18.03 -13.41 -18.03
C THR A 136 -17.51 -12.22 -17.21
N ARG A 137 -16.47 -12.42 -16.41
CA ARG A 137 -15.83 -11.33 -15.65
C ARG A 137 -15.14 -10.35 -16.60
N CYS A 138 -15.18 -9.05 -16.29
CA CYS A 138 -14.48 -8.04 -17.10
C CYS A 138 -12.95 -8.19 -17.07
N THR A 139 -12.42 -8.72 -15.96
CA THR A 139 -11.00 -8.98 -15.73
C THR A 139 -10.66 -10.45 -15.91
N THR A 140 -9.37 -10.72 -16.08
CA THR A 140 -8.79 -12.07 -16.11
C THR A 140 -7.37 -12.05 -15.58
N GLY A 141 -6.85 -13.22 -15.20
CA GLY A 141 -5.56 -13.35 -14.55
C GLY A 141 -5.67 -13.14 -13.03
N SER A 142 -4.61 -12.64 -12.41
CA SER A 142 -4.51 -12.45 -10.96
C SER A 142 -5.05 -11.10 -10.53
N VAL A 143 -6.31 -11.08 -10.09
CA VAL A 143 -7.03 -9.90 -9.58
C VAL A 143 -6.84 -9.67 -8.07
N VAL A 144 -6.18 -10.60 -7.37
CA VAL A 144 -5.85 -10.49 -5.94
C VAL A 144 -4.34 -10.49 -5.79
N SER A 145 -3.83 -9.65 -4.89
CA SER A 145 -2.42 -9.58 -4.51
C SER A 145 -2.28 -9.69 -3.00
N SER A 146 -1.35 -10.50 -2.52
CA SER A 146 -0.93 -10.53 -1.12
C SER A 146 0.04 -9.39 -0.82
N LEU A 147 0.24 -9.07 0.47
CA LEU A 147 1.28 -8.13 0.87
C LEU A 147 2.69 -8.72 0.64
N TYR A 148 3.53 -8.01 -0.11
CA TYR A 148 4.95 -8.33 -0.31
C TYR A 148 5.82 -7.39 0.52
N HIS A 149 6.82 -7.92 1.22
CA HIS A 149 7.81 -7.09 1.93
C HIS A 149 9.01 -6.89 1.02
N LEU A 150 9.16 -5.65 0.56
CA LEU A 150 10.22 -5.28 -0.37
C LEU A 150 10.94 -4.06 0.17
N LYS A 151 12.18 -3.88 -0.30
CA LYS A 151 12.96 -2.68 -0.03
C LYS A 151 12.47 -1.55 -0.94
N ASP A 152 12.22 -0.37 -0.36
CA ASP A 152 11.76 0.80 -1.09
C ASP A 152 12.94 1.65 -1.59
N PRO A 153 13.26 1.65 -2.90
CA PRO A 153 14.36 2.43 -3.44
C PRO A 153 14.13 3.94 -3.37
N GLN A 154 12.88 4.41 -3.22
CA GLN A 154 12.57 5.83 -3.08
C GLN A 154 12.65 6.32 -1.64
N HIS A 155 12.74 5.40 -0.67
CA HIS A 155 12.80 5.71 0.75
C HIS A 155 14.00 5.02 1.41
N ASN A 156 15.20 5.36 0.95
CA ASN A 156 16.48 4.92 1.52
C ASN A 156 16.61 3.38 1.69
N ASN A 157 15.98 2.58 0.82
CA ASN A 157 15.91 1.12 0.93
C ASN A 157 15.32 0.63 2.27
N GLU A 158 14.38 1.36 2.85
CA GLU A 158 13.64 0.87 4.01
C GLU A 158 12.65 -0.23 3.61
N ASP A 159 12.32 -1.12 4.56
CA ASP A 159 11.31 -2.16 4.32
C ASP A 159 9.91 -1.54 4.24
N ALA A 160 9.15 -1.94 3.23
CA ALA A 160 7.77 -1.50 3.04
C ALA A 160 6.91 -2.62 2.46
N GLY A 161 5.59 -2.48 2.68
CA GLY A 161 4.59 -3.43 2.21
C GLY A 161 4.04 -3.01 0.85
N PHE A 162 4.08 -3.89 -0.14
CA PHE A 162 3.58 -3.63 -1.49
C PHE A 162 2.58 -4.69 -1.95
N PHE A 163 1.57 -4.25 -2.69
CA PHE A 163 0.71 -5.10 -3.51
C PHE A 163 1.09 -4.91 -4.97
N VAL A 164 1.30 -6.01 -5.69
CA VAL A 164 1.75 -6.03 -7.08
C VAL A 164 0.78 -6.84 -7.92
N PHE A 165 0.39 -6.30 -9.09
CA PHE A 165 -0.54 -6.94 -10.02
C PHE A 165 0.13 -7.22 -11.38
N PRO A 166 1.06 -8.20 -11.46
CA PRO A 166 1.85 -8.45 -12.66
C PRO A 166 1.08 -9.18 -13.77
N ASP A 167 -0.05 -9.81 -13.44
CA ASP A 167 -0.86 -10.62 -14.36
C ASP A 167 -2.34 -10.21 -14.33
N LEU A 168 -2.61 -8.90 -14.30
CA LEU A 168 -3.97 -8.37 -14.38
C LEU A 168 -4.29 -7.97 -15.81
N SER A 169 -5.36 -8.51 -16.39
CA SER A 169 -5.76 -8.26 -17.78
C SER A 169 -7.24 -7.86 -17.91
N VAL A 170 -7.54 -7.13 -18.98
CA VAL A 170 -8.91 -6.68 -19.31
C VAL A 170 -9.42 -7.42 -20.55
N ARG A 171 -10.67 -7.89 -20.51
CA ARG A 171 -11.25 -8.68 -21.62
C ARG A 171 -11.75 -7.83 -22.78
N THR A 172 -12.29 -6.65 -22.50
CA THR A 172 -12.98 -5.81 -23.48
C THR A 172 -12.36 -4.43 -23.59
N GLU A 173 -12.39 -3.84 -24.78
CA GLU A 173 -12.07 -2.43 -24.97
C GLU A 173 -12.96 -1.52 -24.11
N GLY A 174 -12.47 -0.32 -23.80
CA GLY A 174 -13.21 0.67 -23.01
C GLY A 174 -12.30 1.62 -22.24
N SER A 175 -12.91 2.61 -21.60
CA SER A 175 -12.22 3.48 -20.64
C SER A 175 -12.55 3.03 -19.23
N TYR A 176 -11.53 2.92 -18.38
CA TYR A 176 -11.65 2.37 -17.03
C TYR A 176 -10.83 3.17 -16.03
N ARG A 177 -11.20 3.04 -14.75
CA ARG A 177 -10.30 3.22 -13.61
C ARG A 177 -10.05 1.87 -12.96
N LEU A 178 -8.92 1.73 -12.28
CA LEU A 178 -8.65 0.55 -11.48
C LEU A 178 -8.98 0.81 -10.02
N LYS A 179 -9.99 0.14 -9.48
CA LYS A 179 -10.34 0.24 -8.07
C LYS A 179 -9.60 -0.82 -7.26
N LEU A 180 -8.83 -0.36 -6.28
CA LEU A 180 -7.93 -1.16 -5.47
C LEU A 180 -8.44 -1.17 -4.03
N SER A 181 -8.94 -2.33 -3.61
CA SER A 181 -9.61 -2.50 -2.31
C SER A 181 -8.74 -3.33 -1.38
N LEU A 182 -8.34 -2.75 -0.24
CA LEU A 182 -7.59 -3.42 0.82
C LEU A 182 -8.55 -4.24 1.70
N PHE A 183 -8.14 -5.45 2.04
CA PHE A 183 -8.82 -6.33 2.99
C PHE A 183 -7.84 -6.88 4.02
N GLU A 184 -8.35 -7.12 5.23
CA GLU A 184 -7.66 -7.86 6.29
C GLU A 184 -8.55 -9.04 6.70
N VAL A 185 -8.02 -10.26 6.65
CA VAL A 185 -8.75 -11.43 7.17
C VAL A 185 -8.74 -11.38 8.70
N VAL A 186 -9.91 -11.23 9.30
CA VAL A 186 -10.09 -11.30 10.75
C VAL A 186 -10.43 -12.74 11.14
N LYS A 187 -9.71 -13.28 12.13
CA LYS A 187 -10.02 -14.55 12.78
C LYS A 187 -11.05 -14.37 13.88
#